data_AF-A0A268TW01-F1
#
_entry.id   AF-A0A268TW01-F1
#
_cell.length_a   1.000
_cell.length_b   1.000
_cell.length_c   1.000
_cell.angle_alpha   90.00
_cell.angle_beta   90.00
_cell.angle_gamma   90.00
#
_symmetry.space_group_name_H-M   'P 1'
#
loop_
_entity.id
_entity.type
_entity.pdbx_description
1 polymer ?
#
loop_
_entity_poly.entity_id
_entity_poly.type
_entity_poly.pdbx_seq_one_letter_code
_entity_poly.pdbx_strand_id
1 'polypeptide(L)'
;MFSEFIVKISIMCQSTLLQEALRRYLKDNLSNFEDCDFIISDIRLKTDKPICLIDSSQKADIKKPFTQTSLLKDLQNFYYSKIKAAKITANPMPNNLLENPELKMQIDSILEEFSRKIYQTLKKHEK
;
A
#
# COMPACT_ATOMS: atom_id res chain seq x y z
N MET A 1 -5.48 -9.07 -7.72
CA MET A 1 -4.24 -9.83 -7.49
C MET A 1 -3.18 -8.83 -7.07
N PHE A 2 -2.61 -8.94 -5.86
CA PHE A 2 -1.57 -8.03 -5.35
C PHE A 2 -0.19 -8.35 -5.98
N SER A 3 -0.11 -8.40 -7.32
CA SER A 3 1.01 -9.09 -7.99
C SER A 3 2.25 -8.23 -8.32
N GLU A 4 2.45 -7.07 -7.72
CA GLU A 4 3.68 -6.28 -7.95
C GLU A 4 4.45 -5.85 -6.69
N PHE A 5 3.93 -6.13 -5.48
CA PHE A 5 4.65 -5.83 -4.24
C PHE A 5 4.44 -6.94 -3.21
N ILE A 6 5.50 -7.68 -2.87
CA ILE A 6 5.47 -8.68 -1.79
C ILE A 6 5.46 -7.93 -0.45
N VAL A 7 4.27 -7.49 -0.04
CA VAL A 7 4.04 -6.90 1.29
C VAL A 7 3.97 -8.03 2.30
N LYS A 8 4.76 -7.94 3.38
CA LYS A 8 4.80 -8.93 4.46
C LYS A 8 3.93 -8.47 5.64
N ILE A 9 2.97 -9.28 6.03
CA ILE A 9 1.95 -8.94 7.02
C ILE A 9 1.99 -9.95 8.17
N SER A 10 1.91 -9.46 9.40
CA SER A 10 1.61 -10.30 10.58
C SER A 10 0.21 -10.00 11.09
N ILE A 11 -0.54 -11.02 11.52
CA ILE A 11 -1.90 -10.88 12.06
C ILE A 11 -1.86 -11.18 13.55
N MET A 12 -2.32 -10.22 14.36
CA MET A 12 -2.38 -10.31 15.82
C MET A 12 -3.73 -9.78 16.29
N CYS A 13 -4.79 -10.57 16.11
CA CYS A 13 -6.13 -10.21 16.55
C CYS A 13 -6.50 -10.93 17.85
N GLN A 14 -7.25 -10.26 18.73
CA GLN A 14 -7.90 -10.88 19.87
C GLN A 14 -9.06 -11.78 19.43
N SER A 15 -9.80 -11.40 18.39
CA SER A 15 -10.85 -12.24 17.82
C SER A 15 -10.26 -13.37 16.95
N THR A 16 -10.42 -14.62 17.40
CA THR A 16 -9.98 -15.81 16.66
C THR A 16 -10.67 -15.93 15.30
N LEU A 17 -11.98 -15.63 15.24
CA LEU A 17 -12.74 -15.68 13.99
C LEU A 17 -12.18 -14.69 12.95
N LEU A 18 -11.91 -13.46 13.37
CA LEU A 18 -11.31 -12.45 12.52
C LEU A 18 -9.90 -12.85 12.08
N GLN A 19 -9.10 -13.37 13.01
CA GLN A 19 -7.76 -13.84 12.70
C GLN A 19 -7.76 -14.90 11.61
N GLU A 20 -8.59 -15.94 11.73
CA GLU A 20 -8.65 -17.02 10.75
C GLU A 20 -9.22 -16.55 9.39
N ALA A 21 -10.21 -15.65 9.41
CA ALA A 21 -10.71 -15.04 8.19
C ALA A 21 -9.62 -14.26 7.45
N LEU A 22 -8.85 -13.43 8.16
CA LEU A 22 -7.75 -12.66 7.58
C LEU A 22 -6.62 -13.57 7.08
N ARG A 23 -6.27 -14.62 7.82
CA ARG A 23 -5.28 -15.61 7.37
C ARG A 23 -5.68 -16.25 6.05
N ARG A 24 -6.97 -16.55 5.87
CA ARG A 24 -7.49 -17.10 4.61
C ARG A 24 -7.43 -16.09 3.47
N TYR A 25 -7.76 -14.82 3.72
CA TYR A 25 -7.76 -13.78 2.68
C TYR A 25 -6.37 -13.30 2.28
N LEU A 26 -5.38 -13.38 3.19
CA LEU A 26 -4.05 -12.79 3.03
C LEU A 26 -2.93 -13.82 3.00
N LYS A 27 -3.25 -15.11 2.76
CA LYS A 27 -2.32 -16.25 2.82
C LYS A 27 -0.97 -15.98 2.17
N ASP A 28 -0.97 -15.37 0.98
CA ASP A 28 0.24 -15.18 0.18
C ASP A 28 1.16 -14.06 0.71
N ASN A 29 0.67 -13.26 1.66
CA ASN A 29 1.36 -12.12 2.26
C ASN A 29 1.73 -12.34 3.74
N LEU A 30 1.44 -13.50 4.31
CA LEU A 30 1.68 -13.76 5.73
C LEU A 30 3.17 -13.95 6.03
N SER A 31 3.58 -13.41 7.16
CA SER A 31 4.95 -13.48 7.68
C SER A 31 4.93 -13.47 9.21
N ASN A 32 6.06 -13.83 9.82
CA ASN A 32 6.22 -13.74 11.27
C ASN A 32 6.32 -12.28 11.71
N PHE A 33 6.16 -12.05 13.01
CA PHE A 33 6.21 -10.71 13.59
C PHE A 33 7.54 -10.00 13.32
N GLU A 34 8.66 -10.73 13.24
CA GLU A 34 10.00 -10.19 13.05
C GLU A 34 10.20 -9.64 11.64
N ASP A 35 9.65 -10.31 10.63
CA ASP A 35 9.89 -10.02 9.21
C ASP A 35 8.77 -9.25 8.51
N CYS A 36 7.67 -8.95 9.22
CA CYS A 36 6.55 -8.22 8.63
C CYS A 36 6.85 -6.72 8.46
N ASP A 37 6.32 -6.12 7.39
CA ASP A 37 6.29 -4.67 7.19
C ASP A 37 5.34 -3.98 8.18
N PHE A 38 4.21 -4.61 8.49
CA PHE A 38 3.23 -4.10 9.45
C PHE A 38 2.35 -5.22 10.02
N ILE A 39 1.60 -4.87 11.06
CA ILE A 39 0.73 -5.79 11.80
C ILE A 39 -0.73 -5.39 11.57
N ILE A 40 -1.59 -6.37 11.33
CA ILE A 40 -3.05 -6.19 11.37
C ILE A 40 -3.54 -6.63 12.75
N SER A 41 -4.30 -5.78 13.43
CA SER A 41 -4.86 -6.09 14.76
C SER A 41 -6.23 -5.48 14.94
N ASP A 42 -7.08 -6.11 15.74
CA ASP A 42 -8.35 -5.53 16.23
C ASP A 42 -8.22 -4.84 17.59
N ILE A 43 -7.01 -4.77 18.12
CA ILE A 43 -6.67 -4.07 19.36
C ILE A 43 -5.45 -3.17 19.15
N ARG A 44 -5.27 -2.20 20.05
CA ARG A 44 -4.05 -1.40 20.07
C ARG A 44 -2.94 -2.20 20.74
N LEU A 45 -1.84 -2.40 20.02
CA LEU A 45 -0.64 -3.07 20.52
C LEU A 45 0.43 -2.03 20.86
N LYS A 46 1.27 -2.33 21.86
CA LYS A 46 2.50 -1.57 22.13
C LYS A 46 3.64 -2.23 21.36
N THR A 47 3.94 -1.72 20.18
CA THR A 47 4.99 -2.22 19.29
C THR A 47 5.53 -1.06 18.46
N ASP A 48 6.80 -1.14 18.10
CA ASP A 48 7.48 -0.18 17.23
C ASP A 48 7.09 -0.37 15.76
N LYS A 49 6.42 -1.48 15.43
CA LYS A 49 5.94 -1.76 14.08
C LYS A 49 4.61 -1.04 13.80
N PRO A 50 4.38 -0.57 12.56
CA PRO A 50 3.10 0.01 12.18
C PRO A 50 1.95 -0.97 12.38
N ILE A 51 0.83 -0.48 12.91
CA ILE A 51 -0.38 -1.27 13.15
C ILE A 51 -1.50 -0.75 12.26
N CYS A 52 -2.06 -1.64 11.44
CA CYS A 52 -3.31 -1.46 10.74
C CYS A 52 -4.45 -1.92 11.66
N LEU A 53 -5.15 -0.95 12.26
CA LEU A 53 -6.21 -1.24 13.23
C LEU A 53 -7.54 -1.55 12.53
N ILE A 54 -8.13 -2.69 12.88
CA ILE A 54 -9.50 -3.08 12.50
C ILE A 54 -10.46 -2.83 13.66
N ASP A 55 -11.32 -1.82 13.54
CA ASP A 55 -12.25 -1.43 14.60
C ASP A 55 -13.49 -0.75 14.00
N SER A 56 -14.52 -0.51 14.80
CA SER A 56 -15.71 0.25 14.41
C SER A 56 -15.53 1.77 14.61
N SER A 57 -14.42 2.19 15.26
CA SER A 57 -14.16 3.60 15.55
C SER A 57 -13.68 4.39 14.33
N GLN A 58 -13.79 5.72 14.41
CA GLN A 58 -13.31 6.62 13.34
C GLN A 58 -11.78 6.60 13.16
N LYS A 59 -11.04 6.08 14.14
CA LYS A 59 -9.57 5.97 14.12
C LYS A 59 -9.09 4.61 13.58
N ALA A 60 -10.00 3.78 13.06
CA ALA A 60 -9.69 2.51 12.44
C ALA A 60 -9.13 2.73 11.02
N ASP A 61 -8.13 1.93 10.67
CA ASP A 61 -7.60 1.88 9.30
C ASP A 61 -8.51 1.04 8.40
N ILE A 62 -9.12 -0.01 8.97
CA ILE A 62 -10.16 -0.83 8.34
C ILE A 62 -11.39 -0.80 9.24
N LYS A 63 -12.51 -0.27 8.73
CA LYS A 63 -13.74 -0.16 9.50
C LYS A 63 -14.56 -1.43 9.45
N LYS A 64 -15.11 -1.85 10.59
CA LYS A 64 -16.13 -2.91 10.65
C LYS A 64 -17.53 -2.34 10.35
N PRO A 65 -18.41 -3.09 9.65
CA PRO A 65 -18.13 -4.32 8.92
C PRO A 65 -17.41 -4.05 7.59
N PHE A 66 -16.70 -5.06 7.06
CA PHE A 66 -16.00 -4.97 5.78
C PHE A 66 -16.21 -6.23 4.94
N THR A 67 -16.05 -6.08 3.62
CA THR A 67 -15.99 -7.20 2.67
C THR A 67 -14.53 -7.52 2.34
N GLN A 68 -14.27 -8.66 1.70
CA GLN A 68 -12.91 -8.98 1.25
C GLN A 68 -12.35 -7.90 0.29
N THR A 69 -13.18 -7.36 -0.60
CA THR A 69 -12.77 -6.30 -1.54
C THR A 69 -12.42 -5.01 -0.81
N SER A 70 -13.23 -4.59 0.17
CA SER A 70 -12.94 -3.36 0.94
C SER A 70 -11.73 -3.55 1.84
N LEU A 71 -11.54 -4.72 2.45
CA LEU A 71 -10.33 -5.07 3.21
C LEU A 71 -9.06 -4.85 2.38
N LEU A 72 -9.04 -5.39 1.15
CA LEU A 72 -7.87 -5.28 0.27
C LEU A 72 -7.61 -3.83 -0.14
N LYS A 73 -8.67 -3.07 -0.45
CA LYS A 73 -8.56 -1.64 -0.77
C LYS A 73 -7.99 -0.84 0.41
N ASP A 74 -8.50 -1.07 1.61
CA ASP A 74 -8.08 -0.36 2.82
C ASP A 74 -6.63 -0.73 3.20
N LEU A 75 -6.22 -1.99 3.01
CA LEU A 75 -4.83 -2.41 3.16
C LEU A 75 -3.88 -1.72 2.18
N GLN A 76 -4.30 -1.56 0.91
CA GLN A 76 -3.51 -0.79 -0.05
C GLN A 76 -3.38 0.67 0.39
N ASN A 77 -4.49 1.30 0.81
CA ASN A 77 -4.47 2.67 1.31
C ASN A 77 -3.55 2.82 2.51
N PHE A 78 -3.60 1.88 3.47
CA PHE A 78 -2.71 1.86 4.63
C PHE A 78 -1.24 1.74 4.21
N TYR A 79 -0.93 0.79 3.32
CA TYR A 79 0.43 0.60 2.83
C TYR A 79 0.98 1.87 2.17
N TYR A 80 0.23 2.49 1.25
CA TYR A 80 0.70 3.70 0.57
C TYR A 80 0.82 4.90 1.49
N SER A 81 -0.16 5.11 2.38
CA SER A 81 -0.21 6.28 3.25
C SER A 81 0.76 6.24 4.43
N LYS A 82 1.02 5.04 5.00
CA LYS A 82 1.79 4.92 6.25
C LYS A 82 3.10 4.16 6.10
N ILE A 83 3.20 3.22 5.15
CA ILE A 83 4.40 2.42 4.95
C ILE A 83 5.28 3.01 3.85
N LYS A 84 4.71 3.22 2.65
CA LYS A 84 5.46 3.79 1.52
C LYS A 84 5.84 5.25 1.78
N ALA A 85 4.91 6.06 2.31
CA ALA A 85 5.24 7.43 2.71
C ALA A 85 6.39 7.47 3.72
N ALA A 86 6.37 6.60 4.74
CA ALA A 86 7.47 6.50 5.71
C ALA A 86 8.79 6.06 5.07
N LYS A 87 8.76 5.12 4.12
CA LYS A 87 9.94 4.70 3.34
C LYS A 87 10.47 5.83 2.41
N ILE A 88 9.59 6.66 1.85
CA ILE A 88 9.96 7.85 1.06
C ILE A 88 10.55 8.94 1.95
N THR A 89 10.05 9.13 3.18
CA THR A 89 10.64 10.10 4.11
C THR A 89 11.93 9.62 4.77
N ALA A 90 12.11 8.30 4.92
CA ALA A 90 13.34 7.70 5.44
C ALA A 90 14.48 7.64 4.39
N ASN A 91 14.12 7.62 3.10
CA ASN A 91 15.01 7.91 1.99
C ASN A 91 14.61 9.27 1.41
N PRO A 92 14.90 10.41 2.07
CA PRO A 92 14.50 11.70 1.55
C PRO A 92 15.06 11.80 0.15
N MET A 93 14.18 11.85 -0.86
CA MET A 93 14.57 12.39 -2.14
C MET A 93 15.04 13.81 -1.81
N PRO A 94 16.34 14.14 -1.95
CA PRO A 94 16.78 15.48 -1.62
C PRO A 94 15.94 16.46 -2.43
N ASN A 95 15.30 17.43 -1.77
CA ASN A 95 14.51 18.48 -2.43
C ASN A 95 15.27 19.14 -3.59
N ASN A 96 16.60 19.09 -3.54
CA ASN A 96 17.53 19.53 -4.59
C ASN A 96 17.38 18.79 -5.94
N LEU A 97 16.75 17.60 -6.00
CA LEU A 97 16.53 16.86 -7.25
C LEU A 97 15.36 17.41 -8.07
N LEU A 98 14.33 17.97 -7.41
CA LEU A 98 13.19 18.60 -8.10
C LEU A 98 13.55 20.00 -8.62
N GLU A 99 14.62 20.61 -8.12
CA GLU A 99 15.19 21.87 -8.61
C GLU A 99 16.23 21.66 -9.71
N ASN A 100 16.62 20.41 -10.02
CA ASN A 100 17.53 20.13 -11.11
C ASN A 100 16.80 20.29 -12.46
N PRO A 101 17.17 21.30 -13.27
CA PRO A 101 16.47 21.61 -14.52
C PRO A 101 16.61 20.48 -15.56
N GLU A 102 17.72 19.74 -15.53
CA GLU A 102 17.99 18.63 -16.46
C GLU A 102 17.13 17.41 -16.14
N LEU A 103 16.97 17.08 -14.86
CA LEU A 103 16.06 16.01 -14.44
C LEU A 103 14.61 16.35 -14.77
N LYS A 104 14.20 17.60 -14.56
CA LYS A 104 12.86 18.06 -14.93
C LYS A 104 12.60 17.92 -16.43
N MET A 105 13.56 18.34 -17.26
CA MET A 105 13.46 18.16 -18.73
C MET A 105 13.37 16.70 -19.13
N GLN A 106 14.12 15.80 -18.49
CA GLN A 106 14.02 14.36 -18.75
C GLN A 106 12.63 13.81 -18.38
N ILE A 107 12.08 14.21 -17.23
CA ILE A 107 10.73 13.83 -16.80
C ILE A 107 9.70 14.31 -17.82
N ASP A 108 9.76 15.58 -18.22
CA ASP A 108 8.83 16.18 -19.19
C ASP A 108 8.93 15.46 -20.55
N SER A 109 10.13 15.16 -21.02
CA SER A 109 10.36 14.41 -22.27
C SER A 109 9.75 13.02 -22.24
N ILE A 110 9.91 12.29 -21.13
CA ILE A 110 9.32 10.95 -20.95
C ILE A 110 7.79 11.02 -20.94
N LEU A 111 7.21 12.02 -20.27
CA LEU A 111 5.75 12.21 -20.21
C LEU A 111 5.17 12.52 -21.59
N GLU A 112 5.86 13.34 -22.38
CA GLU A 112 5.49 13.66 -23.75
C GLU A 112 5.54 12.41 -24.65
N GLU A 113 6.61 11.62 -24.55
CA GLU A 113 6.73 10.37 -25.32
C GLU A 113 5.65 9.36 -24.96
N PHE A 114 5.34 9.23 -23.66
CA PHE A 114 4.29 8.34 -23.17
C PHE A 114 2.91 8.78 -23.67
N SER A 115 2.59 10.07 -23.57
CA SER A 115 1.33 10.65 -24.06
C SER A 115 1.16 10.42 -25.57
N ARG A 116 2.23 10.63 -26.34
CA ARG A 116 2.25 10.35 -27.78
C ARG A 116 1.99 8.88 -28.08
N LYS A 117 2.62 7.96 -27.34
CA LYS A 117 2.39 6.50 -27.50
C LYS A 117 0.96 6.10 -27.21
N ILE A 118 0.34 6.67 -26.17
CA ILE A 118 -1.08 6.45 -25.86
C ILE A 118 -1.94 6.90 -27.04
N TYR A 119 -1.75 8.13 -27.50
CA TYR A 119 -2.55 8.69 -28.61
C TYR A 119 -2.41 7.87 -29.90
N GLN A 120 -1.19 7.45 -30.24
CA GLN A 120 -0.95 6.60 -31.41
C GLN A 120 -1.63 5.25 -31.30
N THR A 121 -1.62 4.66 -30.10
CA THR A 121 -2.26 3.37 -29.83
C THR A 121 -3.77 3.49 -29.96
N LEU A 122 -4.39 4.50 -29.34
CA LEU A 122 -5.83 4.74 -29.44
C LEU A 122 -6.26 4.94 -30.90
N LYS A 123 -5.58 5.82 -31.63
CA LYS A 123 -5.86 6.08 -33.05
C LYS A 123 -5.71 4.83 -33.94
N LYS A 124 -4.83 3.90 -33.58
CA LYS A 124 -4.63 2.64 -34.31
C LYS A 124 -5.80 1.66 -34.11
N HIS A 125 -6.52 1.78 -33.01
CA HIS A 125 -7.64 0.89 -32.65
C HIS A 125 -9.04 1.51 -32.88
N GLU A 126 -9.14 2.74 -33.39
CA GLU A 126 -10.41 3.36 -33.85
C GLU A 126 -10.85 2.89 -35.26
N LYS A 127 -10.56 1.65 -35.66
CA LYS A 127 -11.05 1.04 -36.90
C LYS A 127 -12.06 -0.06 -36.64
#